data_AF-A0A6B1HB27-F1
#
_entry.id   AF-A0A6B1HB27-F1
#
_cell.length_a   1.000
_cell.length_b   1.000
_cell.length_c   1.000
_cell.angle_alpha   90.00
_cell.angle_beta   90.00
_cell.angle_gamma   90.00
#
_symmetry.space_group_name_H-M   'P 1'
#
loop_
_entity.id
_entity.type
_entity.pdbx_description
1 polymer ?
#
loop_
_entity_poly.entity_id
_entity_poly.type
_entity_poly.pdbx_seq_one_letter_code
_entity_poly.pdbx_strand_id
1 'polypeptide(L)' 'MDTTAKLFTNGRSQAVRIPKALQFEGVSEVVLSRQGDALLVVPVRKSWESFAEEAPPVDGDFMADRPDLMVARSVVL' A
#
# COMPACT_ATOMS: atom_id res chain seq x y z
N MET A 1 9.09 12.98 -12.35
CA MET A 1 9.72 12.68 -13.66
C MET A 1 8.64 11.97 -14.43
N ASP A 2 8.06 12.68 -15.38
CA ASP A 2 6.75 12.30 -15.91
C ASP A 2 6.95 11.58 -17.22
N THR A 3 6.20 10.50 -17.44
CA THR A 3 6.25 9.74 -18.69
C THR A 3 4.88 9.77 -19.33
N THR A 4 4.85 10.05 -20.63
CA THR A 4 3.62 9.97 -21.41
C THR A 4 3.39 8.51 -21.81
N ALA A 5 2.14 8.05 -21.70
CA ALA A 5 1.71 6.74 -22.18
C ALA A 5 0.64 6.90 -23.27
N LYS A 6 0.56 5.93 -24.18
CA LYS A 6 -0.50 5.90 -25.19
C LYS A 6 -1.76 5.26 -24.64
N LEU A 7 -2.90 5.88 -24.95
CA LEU A 7 -4.22 5.30 -24.78
C LEU A 7 -4.51 4.35 -25.95
N PHE A 8 -5.18 3.25 -25.67
CA PHE A 8 -5.66 2.31 -26.67
C PHE A 8 -7.01 1.72 -26.26
N THR A 9 -7.66 1.02 -27.17
CA THR A 9 -8.93 0.32 -26.91
C THR A 9 -8.68 -1.16 -26.63
N ASN A 10 -9.33 -1.70 -25.61
CA ASN A 10 -9.42 -3.14 -25.34
C ASN A 10 -10.90 -3.54 -25.32
N GLY A 11 -11.38 -4.09 -26.43
CA GLY A 11 -12.81 -4.32 -26.65
C GLY A 11 -13.60 -3.00 -26.60
N ARG A 12 -14.56 -2.91 -25.66
CA ARG A 12 -15.39 -1.72 -25.45
C ARG A 12 -14.80 -0.72 -24.44
N SER A 13 -13.62 -1.00 -23.90
CA SER A 13 -12.99 -0.20 -22.84
C SER A 13 -11.77 0.55 -23.35
N GLN A 14 -11.46 1.67 -22.69
CA GLN A 14 -10.20 2.38 -22.87
C GLN A 14 -9.14 1.81 -21.91
N ALA A 15 -7.89 1.75 -22.36
CA ALA A 15 -6.77 1.24 -21.59
C ALA A 15 -5.52 2.11 -21.76
N VAL A 16 -4.68 2.14 -20.73
CA VAL A 16 -3.35 2.76 -20.74
C VAL A 16 -2.30 1.67 -20.62
N ARG A 17 -1.25 1.71 -21.44
CA ARG A 17 -0.09 0.83 -21.24
C ARG A 17 0.81 1.42 -20.18
N ILE A 18 0.89 0.79 -19.01
CA ILE A 18 1.78 1.21 -17.93
C ILE A 18 3.24 0.90 -18.31
N PRO A 19 4.13 1.91 -18.41
CA PRO A 19 5.54 1.70 -18.70
C PRO A 19 6.21 0.81 -17.64
N LYS A 20 7.25 0.07 -18.01
CA LYS A 20 7.91 -0.90 -17.12
C LYS A 20 8.35 -0.29 -15.78
N ALA A 21 8.87 0.93 -15.81
CA ALA A 21 9.31 1.66 -14.63
C ALA A 21 8.17 2.09 -13.67
N LEU A 22 6.91 2.01 -14.09
CA LEU A 22 5.74 2.39 -13.31
C LEU A 22 4.80 1.20 -13.01
N GLN A 23 5.21 -0.03 -13.32
CA GLN A 23 4.39 -1.21 -13.05
C GLN A 23 4.24 -1.42 -11.54
N PHE A 24 3.03 -1.77 -11.10
CA PHE A 24 2.83 -2.27 -9.75
C PHE A 24 3.41 -3.68 -9.61
N GLU A 25 4.01 -3.97 -8.46
CA GLU A 25 4.54 -5.29 -8.12
C GLU A 25 3.61 -6.00 -7.14
N GLY A 26 3.43 -7.31 -7.33
CA GLY A 26 2.72 -8.17 -6.37
C GLY A 26 1.22 -7.92 -6.23
N VAL A 27 0.58 -7.19 -7.17
CA VAL A 27 -0.86 -6.89 -7.12
C VAL A 27 -1.53 -7.21 -8.46
N SER A 28 -2.72 -7.79 -8.40
CA SER A 28 -3.55 -8.11 -9.57
C SER A 28 -4.68 -7.12 -9.81
N GLU A 29 -5.01 -6.31 -8.81
CA GLU A 29 -6.18 -5.43 -8.83
C GLU A 29 -5.85 -4.03 -8.32
N VAL A 30 -6.54 -3.04 -8.88
CA VAL A 30 -6.41 -1.62 -8.55
C VAL A 30 -7.78 -0.98 -8.42
N VAL A 31 -7.90 0.00 -7.54
CA VAL A 31 -9.04 0.90 -7.47
C VAL A 31 -8.73 2.12 -8.33
N LEU A 32 -9.70 2.52 -9.16
CA LEU A 32 -9.66 3.76 -9.93
C LEU A 32 -10.59 4.79 -9.30
N SER A 33 -10.12 6.02 -9.14
CA SER A 33 -10.93 7.14 -8.66
C SER A 33 -10.66 8.38 -9.50
N ARG A 34 -11.71 9.13 -9.82
CA ARG A 34 -11.59 10.39 -10.58
C ARG A 34 -11.38 11.56 -9.63
N GLN A 35 -10.41 12.41 -9.95
CA GLN A 35 -10.10 13.65 -9.23
C GLN A 35 -10.00 14.78 -10.27
N GLY A 36 -11.13 15.44 -10.56
CA GLY A 36 -11.24 16.37 -11.67
C GLY A 36 -10.90 15.70 -13.01
N ASP A 37 -9.87 16.23 -13.69
CA ASP A 37 -9.37 15.68 -14.96
C ASP A 37 -8.35 14.54 -14.79
N ALA A 38 -7.99 14.19 -13.55
CA ALA A 38 -7.07 13.11 -13.25
C ALA A 38 -7.80 11.81 -12.89
N LEU A 39 -7.16 10.68 -13.20
CA LEU A 39 -7.49 9.37 -12.65
C LEU A 39 -6.40 8.94 -11.68
N LEU A 40 -6.78 8.74 -10.42
CA LEU A 40 -5.95 8.13 -9.40
C LEU A 40 -6.10 6.60 -9.49
N VAL A 41 -4.98 5.90 -9.57
CA VAL A 41 -4.93 4.43 -9.62
C VAL A 41 -4.14 3.95 -8.42
N VAL A 42 -4.78 3.23 -7.51
CA VAL A 42 -4.14 2.69 -6.31
C VAL A 42 -4.31 1.18 -6.25
N PRO A 43 -3.31 0.40 -5.82
CA PRO A 43 -3.47 -1.02 -5.61
C PRO A 43 -4.59 -1.32 -4.61
N VAL A 44 -5.36 -2.37 -4.86
CA VAL A 44 -6.21 -2.96 -3.83
C VAL A 44 -5.27 -3.52 -2.77
N ARG A 45 -5.19 -2.86 -1.61
CA ARG A 45 -4.50 -3.39 -0.44
C ARG A 45 -5.53 -3.92 0.54
N LYS A 46 -5.17 -4.99 1.23
CA LYS A 46 -5.91 -5.50 2.38
C LYS A 46 -6.08 -4.36 3.38
N SER A 47 -7.32 -4.08 3.78
CA SER A 47 -7.59 -3.02 4.75
C SER A 47 -7.08 -3.46 6.13
N TRP A 48 -7.07 -2.54 7.09
CA TRP A 48 -6.80 -2.92 8.49
C TRP A 48 -7.82 -3.95 9.01
N GLU A 49 -9.03 -3.94 8.45
CA GLU A 49 -10.05 -4.95 8.73
C GLU A 49 -9.61 -6.33 8.21
N SER A 50 -9.09 -6.39 6.98
CA SER A 50 -8.53 -7.64 6.42
C SER A 50 -7.33 -8.16 7.22
N PHE A 51 -6.53 -7.28 7.83
CA PHE A 51 -5.45 -7.72 8.73
C PHE A 51 -5.99 -8.44 9.96
N ALA A 52 -7.09 -7.99 10.56
CA ALA A 52 -7.66 -8.68 11.71
C ALA A 52 -8.15 -10.10 11.37
N GLU A 53 -8.65 -10.31 10.14
CA GLU A 53 -9.13 -11.61 9.67
C GLU A 53 -8.01 -12.55 9.23
N GLU A 54 -6.90 -11.99 8.73
CA GLU A 54 -5.81 -12.77 8.13
C GLU A 54 -4.50 -12.74 8.92
N ALA A 55 -4.47 -12.03 10.05
CA ALA A 55 -3.30 -11.98 10.91
C ALA A 55 -2.92 -13.42 11.28
N PRO A 56 -1.65 -13.82 11.08
CA PRO A 56 -1.20 -15.11 11.54
C PRO A 56 -1.38 -15.20 13.06
N PRO A 57 -1.78 -16.35 13.60
CA PRO A 57 -1.83 -16.54 15.04
C PRO A 57 -0.44 -16.28 15.62
N VAL A 58 -0.39 -15.48 16.67
CA VAL A 58 0.82 -15.23 17.44
C VAL A 58 0.85 -16.17 18.64
N ASP A 59 2.06 -16.57 19.02
CA ASP A 59 2.25 -17.41 20.20
C ASP A 59 1.86 -16.65 21.49
N GLY A 60 1.51 -17.39 22.53
CA GLY A 60 0.96 -16.81 23.77
C GLY A 60 1.93 -15.92 24.55
N ASP A 61 3.22 -15.99 24.24
CA ASP A 61 4.29 -15.16 24.81
C ASP A 61 4.74 -14.03 23.86
N PHE A 62 4.07 -13.86 22.72
CA PHE A 62 4.39 -12.80 21.77
C PHE A 62 4.29 -11.43 22.44
N MET A 63 5.43 -10.73 22.52
CA MET A 63 5.57 -9.44 23.21
C MET A 63 5.25 -9.48 24.72
N ALA A 64 5.39 -10.63 25.39
CA ALA A 64 5.20 -10.75 26.84
C ALA A 64 6.22 -9.92 27.64
N ASP A 65 7.43 -9.76 27.12
CA ASP A 65 8.42 -8.81 27.64
C ASP A 65 8.66 -7.72 26.59
N ARG A 66 8.39 -6.47 26.98
CA ARG A 66 8.60 -5.29 26.14
C ARG A 66 9.49 -4.31 26.89
N PRO A 67 10.75 -4.14 26.48
CA PRO A 67 11.63 -3.20 27.14
C PRO A 67 11.11 -1.78 26.95
N ASP A 68 11.05 -1.03 28.05
CA ASP A 68 10.82 0.40 27.99
C ASP A 68 12.08 1.08 27.42
N LEU A 69 11.89 1.86 26.35
CA LEU A 69 12.99 2.58 25.69
C LEU A 69 13.30 3.92 26.36
N MET A 70 12.59 4.27 27.45
CA MET A 70 12.91 5.45 28.24
C MET A 70 14.17 5.24 29.09
N VAL A 71 15.32 5.58 28.53
CA VAL A 71 16.52 5.87 29.33
C VAL A 71 16.28 7.21 30.03
N ALA A 72 15.75 7.17 31.25
CA ALA A 72 15.71 8.33 32.12
C ALA A 72 17.15 8.78 32.41
N ARG A 73 17.66 9.71 31.59
CA ARG A 73 18.86 10.48 31.94
C ARG A 73 18.42 11.47 33.01
N SER A 74 18.49 11.06 34.26
CA SER A 74 18.49 11.99 35.39
C SER A 74 19.74 12.85 35.26
N VAL A 75 19.60 14.10 34.79
CA VAL A 75 20.61 15.13 34.96
C VAL A 75 20.60 15.48 36.44
N VAL A 76 21.63 15.04 37.16
CA VAL A 76 21.88 15.49 38.53
C VAL A 76 22.62 16.83 38.41
N LEU A 77 21.98 17.89 38.90
CA LEU A 77 22.57 19.22 39.12
C LEU A 77 23.50 19.20 40.33
#